data_AF-A0A2W5XXJ3-F1
#
_entry.id   AF-A0A2W5XXJ3-F1
#
_cell.length_a   1.000
_cell.length_b   1.000
_cell.length_c   1.000
_cell.angle_alpha   90.00
_cell.angle_beta   90.00
_cell.angle_gamma   90.00
#
_symmetry.space_group_name_H-M   'P 1'
#
loop_
_entity.id
_entity.type
_entity.pdbx_description
1 polymer ?
#
loop_
_entity_poly.entity_id
_entity_poly.type
_entity_poly.pdbx_seq_one_letter_code
_entity_poly.pdbx_strand_id
1 'polypeptide(L)'
;MDDNAIRALVIRLSRADVSGGDTIERAAILAEGSDLTAVVAWILARGGKPEASVAAVSARGLHSSRLSVSDGTQTSAPLRYVLPPGSLG
;
A
#
# COMPACT_ATOMS: atom_id res chain seq x y z
N MET A 1 -8.48 2.96 -17.37
CA MET A 1 -7.64 4.18 -17.42
C MET A 1 -6.37 3.84 -18.17
N ASP A 2 -5.87 4.76 -18.98
CA ASP A 2 -4.62 4.57 -19.72
C ASP A 2 -3.39 4.74 -18.80
N ASP A 3 -2.25 4.16 -19.17
CA ASP A 3 -1.01 4.18 -18.38
C ASP A 3 -0.59 5.62 -17.99
N ASN A 4 -0.70 6.57 -18.92
CA ASN A 4 -0.33 7.96 -18.66
C ASN A 4 -1.27 8.65 -17.66
N ALA A 5 -2.56 8.31 -17.67
CA ALA A 5 -3.53 8.84 -16.72
C ALA A 5 -3.27 8.27 -15.30
N ILE A 6 -2.95 6.97 -15.21
CA ILE A 6 -2.55 6.35 -13.94
C ILE A 6 -1.25 6.95 -13.43
N ARG A 7 -0.27 7.16 -14.31
CA ARG A 7 1.01 7.80 -13.98
C ARG A 7 0.82 9.21 -13.41
N ALA A 8 0.04 10.05 -14.09
CA ALA A 8 -0.25 11.41 -13.63
C ALA A 8 -0.97 11.42 -12.28
N LEU A 9 -1.92 10.49 -12.09
CA LEU A 9 -2.60 10.30 -10.80
C LEU A 9 -1.62 9.91 -9.70
N VAL A 10 -0.79 8.90 -9.94
CA VAL A 10 0.23 8.41 -9.01
C VAL A 10 1.19 9.53 -8.62
N ILE A 11 1.73 10.30 -9.57
CA ILE A 11 2.62 11.44 -9.29
C ILE A 11 1.94 12.47 -8.39
N ARG A 12 0.67 12.78 -8.65
CA ARG A 12 -0.08 13.77 -7.85
C ARG A 12 -0.35 13.29 -6.41
N LEU A 13 -0.53 11.99 -6.21
CA LEU A 13 -0.82 11.40 -4.90
C LEU A 13 0.44 11.01 -4.10
N SER A 14 1.56 10.81 -4.80
CA SER A 14 2.85 10.47 -4.21
C SER A 14 3.36 11.55 -3.28
N ARG A 15 3.94 11.12 -2.16
CA ARG A 15 4.74 11.95 -1.26
C ARG A 15 6.16 11.41 -1.24
N ALA A 16 7.12 12.31 -1.42
CA ALA A 16 8.54 11.95 -1.33
C ALA A 16 8.85 11.37 0.06
N ASP A 17 9.60 10.28 0.08
CA ASP A 17 10.10 9.62 1.29
C ASP A 17 11.58 9.97 1.52
N VAL A 18 12.01 9.96 2.78
CA VAL A 18 13.41 10.25 3.17
C VAL A 18 14.42 9.28 2.56
N SER A 19 13.98 8.08 2.17
CA SER A 19 14.80 7.05 1.50
C SER A 19 15.03 7.33 0.00
N GLY A 20 14.47 8.43 -0.54
CA GLY A 20 14.59 8.82 -1.95
C GLY A 20 13.57 8.18 -2.89
N GLY A 21 12.61 7.41 -2.36
CA GLY A 21 11.46 6.89 -3.10
C GLY A 21 10.21 7.76 -2.92
N ASP A 22 9.08 7.26 -3.41
CA ASP A 22 7.77 7.89 -3.28
C ASP A 22 6.78 6.97 -2.58
N THR A 23 6.01 7.50 -1.62
CA THR A 23 4.99 6.77 -0.90
C THR A 23 3.59 7.22 -1.32
N ILE A 24 2.68 6.26 -1.55
CA ILE A 24 1.29 6.51 -1.89
C ILE A 24 0.38 5.81 -0.87
N GLU A 25 -0.50 6.59 -0.25
CA GLU A 25 -1.52 6.09 0.67
C GLU A 25 -2.68 5.47 -0.11
N ARG A 26 -3.13 4.27 0.29
CA ARG A 26 -4.29 3.60 -0.31
C ARG A 26 -5.58 4.42 -0.17
N ALA A 27 -5.73 5.14 0.94
CA ALA A 27 -6.87 6.03 1.16
C ALA A 27 -6.92 7.18 0.15
N ALA A 28 -5.77 7.69 -0.30
CA ALA A 28 -5.71 8.75 -1.29
C ALA A 28 -6.20 8.27 -2.67
N ILE A 29 -5.85 7.03 -3.05
CA ILE A 29 -6.34 6.41 -4.28
C ILE A 29 -7.87 6.22 -4.22
N LEU A 30 -8.38 5.76 -3.08
CA LEU A 30 -9.82 5.59 -2.86
C LEU A 30 -10.59 6.91 -2.87
N ALA A 31 -10.03 7.98 -2.29
CA ALA A 31 -10.66 9.29 -2.23
C ALA A 31 -10.83 9.94 -3.62
N GLU A 32 -9.94 9.64 -4.56
CA GLU A 32 -10.06 10.10 -5.95
C GLU A 32 -11.14 9.34 -6.74
N GLY A 33 -11.76 8.31 -6.17
CA GLY A 33 -12.76 7.47 -6.84
C GLY A 33 -12.20 6.72 -8.07
N SER A 34 -10.87 6.60 -8.15
CA SER A 34 -10.18 5.94 -9.26
C SER A 34 -10.24 4.42 -9.12
N ASP A 35 -10.01 3.70 -10.21
CA ASP A 35 -9.92 2.23 -10.19
C ASP A 35 -8.70 1.80 -9.38
N LEU A 36 -8.94 1.52 -8.09
CA LEU A 36 -7.92 1.09 -7.14
C LEU A 36 -7.16 -0.13 -7.66
N THR A 37 -7.84 -1.08 -8.31
CA THR A 37 -7.22 -2.31 -8.80
C THR A 37 -6.24 -1.99 -9.92
N ALA A 38 -6.63 -1.13 -10.86
CA ALA A 38 -5.76 -0.69 -11.95
C ALA A 38 -4.54 0.10 -11.44
N VAL A 39 -4.73 1.00 -10.46
CA VAL A 39 -3.64 1.79 -9.87
C VAL A 39 -2.67 0.89 -9.10
N VAL A 40 -3.18 -0.03 -8.28
CA VAL A 40 -2.33 -0.97 -7.54
C VAL A 40 -1.57 -1.89 -8.49
N ALA A 41 -2.21 -2.43 -9.52
CA ALA A 41 -1.53 -3.25 -10.53
C ALA A 41 -0.40 -2.48 -11.22
N TRP A 42 -0.62 -1.20 -11.55
CA TRP A 42 0.39 -0.33 -12.13
C TRP A 42 1.58 -0.09 -11.19
N ILE A 43 1.30 0.17 -9.90
CA ILE A 43 2.33 0.37 -8.88
C ILE A 43 3.20 -0.89 -8.75
N LEU A 44 2.57 -2.06 -8.64
CA LEU A 44 3.28 -3.34 -8.52
C LEU A 44 4.11 -3.67 -9.77
N ALA A 45 3.57 -3.40 -10.97
CA ALA A 45 4.28 -3.62 -12.23
C ALA A 45 5.56 -2.77 -12.36
N ARG A 46 5.63 -1.63 -11.66
CA ARG A 46 6.80 -0.73 -11.64
C ARG A 46 7.72 -0.94 -10.44
N GLY A 47 7.61 -2.08 -9.78
CA GLY A 47 8.44 -2.44 -8.63
C GLY A 47 8.03 -1.76 -7.33
N GLY A 48 6.89 -1.06 -7.31
CA GLY A 48 6.29 -0.56 -6.09
C GLY A 48 5.93 -1.73 -5.18
N LYS A 49 6.20 -1.56 -3.88
CA LYS A 49 5.97 -2.58 -2.87
C LYS A 49 4.90 -2.11 -1.91
N PRO A 50 3.98 -3.00 -1.49
CA PRO A 50 3.16 -2.69 -0.33
C PRO A 50 4.08 -2.51 0.88
N GLU A 51 4.04 -1.34 1.51
CA GLU A 51 4.64 -1.22 2.83
C GLU A 51 3.83 -2.13 3.74
N ALA A 52 4.52 -2.96 4.53
CA ALA A 52 3.91 -4.02 5.31
C ALA A 52 2.62 -3.52 5.95
N SER A 53 1.48 -4.17 5.64
CA SER A 53 0.23 -3.95 6.36
C SER A 53 0.60 -3.97 7.82
N VAL A 54 0.25 -2.93 8.59
CA VAL A 54 0.41 -2.94 10.05
C VAL A 54 -0.15 -4.28 10.49
N ALA A 55 0.73 -5.25 10.78
CA ALA A 55 0.34 -6.52 11.31
C ALA A 55 -0.42 -6.11 12.56
N ALA A 56 -1.74 -6.32 12.54
CA ALA A 56 -2.66 -5.82 13.56
C ALA A 56 -1.91 -5.95 14.86
N VAL A 57 -1.54 -4.79 15.44
CA VAL A 57 -0.64 -4.67 16.60
C VAL A 57 -0.92 -5.88 17.42
N SER A 58 0.07 -6.77 17.55
CA SER A 58 -0.11 -8.05 18.21
C SER A 58 -0.83 -7.74 19.51
N ALA A 59 -2.16 -7.94 19.52
CA ALA A 59 -3.01 -7.73 20.69
C ALA A 59 -2.82 -8.90 21.65
N ARG A 60 -1.63 -9.51 21.58
CA ARG A 60 -0.95 -10.12 22.68
C ARG A 60 -0.53 -9.00 23.63
N GLY A 61 -1.52 -8.39 24.27
CA GLY A 61 -1.29 -7.90 25.62
C GLY A 61 -0.59 -9.03 26.39
N LEU A 62 0.31 -8.65 27.31
CA LEU A 62 1.20 -9.55 28.06
C LEU A 62 0.47 -10.61 28.92
N HIS A 63 -0.84 -10.83 28.71
CA HIS A 63 -1.74 -11.62 29.52
C HIS A 63 -2.63 -12.63 28.76
N SER A 64 -2.55 -12.76 27.43
CA SER A 64 -3.45 -13.70 26.71
C SER A 64 -2.97 -15.15 26.80
N SER A 65 -3.31 -15.76 27.93
CA SER A 65 -3.31 -17.20 28.15
C SER A 65 -4.69 -17.75 27.82
N ARG A 66 -4.71 -18.76 26.95
CA ARG A 66 -5.80 -19.69 26.58
C ARG A 66 -6.57 -19.37 25.29
N LEU A 67 -6.66 -20.43 24.49
CA LEU A 67 -7.61 -20.73 23.40
C LEU A 67 -7.22 -20.32 21.97
N SER A 68 -6.28 -21.11 21.44
CA SER A 68 -6.35 -21.92 20.20
C SER A 68 -7.34 -21.56 19.09
N VAL A 69 -6.77 -21.51 17.87
CA VAL A 69 -7.33 -21.92 16.57
C VAL A 69 -8.51 -21.12 16.03
N SER A 70 -8.22 -20.25 15.07
CA SER A 70 -8.76 -20.39 13.72
C SER A 70 -7.82 -19.77 12.69
N ASP A 71 -7.66 -20.56 11.65
CA ASP A 71 -6.91 -20.39 10.42
C ASP A 71 -7.27 -19.09 9.68
N GLY A 72 -6.29 -18.49 9.00
CA GLY A 72 -6.47 -17.32 8.15
C GLY A 72 -5.77 -16.08 8.69
N THR A 73 -4.51 -15.91 8.32
CA THR A 73 -3.86 -14.60 8.28
C THR A 73 -4.72 -13.66 7.44
N GLN A 74 -5.65 -12.93 8.06
CA GLN A 74 -6.23 -11.74 7.46
C GLN A 74 -5.10 -10.70 7.36
N THR A 75 -4.27 -10.86 6.34
CA THR A 75 -3.35 -9.83 5.88
C THR A 75 -4.24 -8.65 5.51
N SER A 76 -4.34 -7.66 6.40
CA SER A 76 -5.07 -6.44 6.12
C SER A 76 -4.50 -5.83 4.85
N ALA A 77 -5.36 -5.25 4.00
CA ALA A 77 -4.88 -4.60 2.79
C ALA A 77 -3.80 -3.56 3.16
N PRO A 78 -2.68 -3.49 2.42
CA PRO A 78 -1.63 -2.51 2.68
C PRO A 78 -2.21 -1.10 2.74
N LEU A 79 -1.84 -0.35 3.79
CA LEU A 79 -2.28 1.04 3.93
C LEU A 79 -1.54 1.97 2.98
N ARG A 80 -0.31 1.59 2.58
CA ARG A 80 0.52 2.38 1.70
C ARG A 80 1.43 1.54 0.82
N TYR A 81 1.87 2.15 -0.26
CA TYR A 81 2.77 1.56 -1.25
C TYR A 81 3.98 2.47 -1.41
N VAL A 82 5.17 1.86 -1.46
CA VAL A 82 6.44 2.57 -1.65
C VAL A 82 6.98 2.24 -3.03
N LEU A 83 7.28 3.27 -3.80
CA LEU A 83 7.89 3.22 -5.12
C LEU A 83 9.39 3.47 -5.00
N PRO A 84 10.25 2.64 -5.63
CA PRO A 84 11.67 2.92 -5.68
C PRO A 84 11.96 4.19 -6.50
N PRO A 85 13.15 4.80 -6.30
CA PRO A 85 13.56 5.96 -7.08
C PRO A 85 13.51 5.66 -8.59
N GLY A 86 12.95 6.58 -9.37
CA GLY A 86 12.86 6.45 -10.83
C GLY A 86 11.63 5.68 -11.34
N SER A 87 10.77 5.12 -10.48
CA SER A 87 9.51 4.48 -10.92
C SER A 87 8.50 5.45 -11.55
N LEU A 88 8.64 6.75 -11.25
CA LEU A 88 7.83 7.84 -11.81
C LEU A 88 8.52 8.58 -12.96
N GLY A 89 9.72 8.11 -13.37
CA GLY A 89 10.59 8.66 -14.43
C GLY A 89 10.24 8.22 -15.84
#